data_AF-A0A2C6L1Z1-F1
#
_entry.id   AF-A0A2C6L1Z1-F1
#
_cell.length_a   1.000
_cell.length_b   1.000
_cell.length_c   1.000
_cell.angle_alpha   90.00
_cell.angle_beta   90.00
_cell.angle_gamma   90.00
#
_symmetry.space_group_name_H-M   'P 1'
#
loop_
_entity.id
_entity.type
_entity.pdbx_description
1 polymer ?
#
loop_
_entity_poly.entity_id
_entity_poly.type
_entity_poly.pdbx_seq_one_letter_code
_entity_poly.pdbx_strand_id
1 'polypeptide(L)'
;MSQAQIKRIMISLPDSLLAEVDNIVEEERVNRSEFIREAMKLYIAERKRRILREQMKKGYLEMAKLNLALAIEYQHIETFSLGYELAIAEG
;
A
#
# COMPACT_ATOMS: atom_id res chain seq x y z
N MET A 1 -14.83 14.47 -22.86
CA MET A 1 -14.56 14.26 -21.42
C MET A 1 -15.78 13.59 -20.82
N SER A 2 -15.66 12.35 -20.31
CA SER A 2 -16.81 11.66 -19.73
C SER A 2 -17.19 12.34 -18.41
N GLN A 3 -18.41 12.87 -18.30
CA GLN A 3 -18.96 13.34 -17.03
C GLN A 3 -18.88 12.20 -16.00
N ALA A 4 -18.24 12.47 -14.85
CA ALA A 4 -18.30 11.56 -13.72
C ALA A 4 -19.75 11.42 -13.28
N GLN A 5 -20.34 10.24 -13.50
CA GLN A 5 -21.70 9.97 -13.07
C GLN A 5 -21.74 9.84 -11.55
N ILE A 6 -22.38 10.80 -10.88
CA ILE A 6 -22.64 10.75 -9.43
C ILE A 6 -23.88 9.89 -9.20
N LYS A 7 -23.72 8.78 -8.48
CA LYS A 7 -24.85 8.00 -7.97
C LYS A 7 -25.16 8.42 -6.54
N ARG A 8 -26.43 8.74 -6.26
CA ARG A 8 -26.92 9.02 -4.91
C ARG A 8 -27.23 7.70 -4.20
N ILE A 9 -26.82 7.61 -2.94
CA ILE A 9 -27.14 6.49 -2.05
C ILE A 9 -27.81 7.05 -0.79
N MET A 10 -28.77 6.31 -0.26
CA MET A 10 -29.37 6.59 1.06
C MET A 10 -28.74 5.64 2.06
N ILE A 11 -28.29 6.16 3.20
CA ILE A 11 -27.65 5.38 4.26
C ILE A 11 -28.33 5.70 5.59
N SER A 12 -28.38 4.72 6.48
CA SER A 12 -28.83 4.88 7.86
C SER A 12 -27.62 4.85 8.78
N LEU A 13 -27.55 5.79 9.70
CA LEU A 13 -26.48 5.91 10.69
C LEU A 13 -27.12 6.03 12.08
N PRO A 14 -26.49 5.52 13.14
CA PRO A 14 -26.92 5.81 14.50
C PRO A 14 -26.89 7.32 14.77
N ASP A 15 -27.87 7.83 15.51
CA ASP A 15 -27.97 9.26 15.84
C ASP A 15 -26.72 9.79 16.55
N SER A 16 -26.12 8.97 17.43
CA SER A 16 -24.88 9.33 18.13
C SER A 16 -23.72 9.57 17.17
N LEU A 17 -23.57 8.71 16.17
CA LEU A 17 -22.51 8.84 15.17
C LEU A 17 -22.78 10.04 14.25
N LEU A 18 -24.04 10.28 13.88
CA LEU A 18 -24.39 11.44 13.08
C LEU A 18 -24.11 12.75 13.83
N ALA A 19 -24.37 12.80 15.15
CA ALA A 19 -24.06 13.96 15.99
C ALA A 19 -22.55 14.24 16.06
N GLU A 20 -21.71 13.19 16.15
CA GLU A 20 -20.25 13.34 16.09
C GLU A 20 -19.81 13.90 14.73
N VAL A 21 -20.36 13.38 13.63
CA VAL A 21 -20.10 13.90 12.28
C VAL A 21 -20.51 15.37 12.18
N ASP A 22 -21.66 15.73 12.73
CA ASP A 22 -22.20 17.09 12.69
C ASP A 22 -21.28 18.12 13.35
N ASN A 23 -20.72 17.77 14.51
CA ASN A 23 -19.75 18.63 15.18
C ASN A 23 -18.49 18.87 14.32
N ILE A 24 -17.98 17.81 13.68
CA ILE A 24 -16.76 17.90 12.85
C ILE A 24 -17.02 18.73 11.59
N VAL A 25 -18.13 18.49 10.89
CA VAL A 25 -18.43 19.23 9.66
C VAL A 25 -18.72 20.71 9.92
N GLU A 26 -19.24 21.05 11.11
CA GLU A 26 -19.40 22.42 11.57
C GLU A 26 -18.04 23.10 11.84
N GLU A 27 -17.14 22.42 12.55
CA GLU A 27 -15.78 22.91 12.83
C GLU A 27 -14.97 23.10 11.54
N GLU A 28 -14.99 22.12 10.64
CA GLU A 28 -14.25 22.13 9.37
C GLU A 28 -14.94 22.94 8.26
N ARG A 29 -16.16 23.44 8.50
CA ARG A 29 -17.00 24.18 7.52
C ARG A 29 -17.23 23.43 6.20
N VAL A 30 -17.36 22.10 6.28
CA VAL A 30 -17.68 21.23 5.15
C VAL A 30 -19.12 20.71 5.25
N ASN A 31 -19.64 20.08 4.20
CA ASN A 31 -20.96 19.43 4.26
C ASN A 31 -20.82 17.93 4.57
N ARG A 32 -21.85 17.34 5.19
CA ARG A 32 -21.91 15.90 5.51
C ARG A 32 -21.58 15.00 4.32
N SER A 33 -22.09 15.33 3.13
CA SER A 33 -21.85 14.49 1.95
C SER A 33 -20.39 14.50 1.50
N GLU A 34 -19.69 15.62 1.67
CA GLU A 34 -18.26 15.75 1.40
C GLU A 34 -17.44 14.99 2.41
N PHE A 35 -17.72 15.19 3.70
CA PHE A 35 -17.10 14.44 4.79
C PHE A 35 -17.22 12.92 4.58
N ILE A 36 -18.43 12.42 4.29
CA ILE A 36 -18.67 10.99 4.04
C ILE A 36 -17.91 10.51 2.80
N ARG A 37 -17.83 11.30 1.72
CA ARG A 37 -17.05 10.94 0.54
C ARG A 37 -15.56 10.84 0.84
N GLU A 38 -14.99 11.78 1.59
CA GLU A 38 -13.57 11.73 1.96
C GLU A 38 -13.27 10.57 2.90
N ALA A 39 -14.12 10.34 3.91
CA ALA A 39 -14.01 9.18 4.79
C ALA A 39 -14.04 7.85 4.00
N MET A 40 -14.94 7.72 3.02
CA MET A 40 -15.00 6.56 2.14
C MET A 40 -13.72 6.38 1.30
N LYS A 41 -13.20 7.46 0.70
CA LYS A 41 -11.94 7.41 -0.07
C LYS A 41 -10.78 6.96 0.80
N LEU A 42 -10.65 7.54 1.99
CA LEU A 42 -9.61 7.20 2.97
C LEU A 42 -9.70 5.71 3.35
N TYR A 43 -10.90 5.24 3.70
CA TYR A 43 -11.12 3.84 4.06
C TYR A 43 -10.76 2.87 2.94
N ILE A 44 -11.15 3.18 1.70
CA ILE A 44 -10.81 2.36 0.53
C ILE A 44 -9.30 2.35 0.30
N ALA A 45 -8.61 3.49 0.40
CA ALA A 45 -7.18 3.58 0.21
C ALA A 45 -6.41 2.76 1.25
N GLU A 46 -6.78 2.85 2.53
CA GLU A 46 -6.15 2.07 3.59
C GLU A 46 -6.41 0.57 3.42
N ARG A 47 -7.65 0.18 3.03
CA ARG A 47 -7.97 -1.22 2.74
C ARG A 47 -7.13 -1.78 1.60
N LYS A 48 -6.96 -1.02 0.51
CA LYS A 48 -6.08 -1.41 -0.62
C LYS A 48 -4.63 -1.56 -0.16
N ARG A 49 -4.12 -0.61 0.63
CA ARG A 49 -2.76 -0.65 1.19
C ARG A 49 -2.53 -1.86 2.07
N ARG A 50 -3.52 -2.26 2.88
CA ARG A 50 -3.45 -3.46 3.71
C ARG A 50 -3.40 -4.73 2.86
N ILE A 51 -4.28 -4.83 1.85
CA ILE A 51 -4.32 -5.99 0.95
C ILE A 51 -2.99 -6.12 0.20
N LEU A 52 -2.45 -5.02 -0.34
CA LEU A 52 -1.17 -5.03 -1.04
C LEU A 52 -0.03 -5.52 -0.13
N ARG A 53 0.02 -5.05 1.12
CA ARG A 53 1.02 -5.51 2.10
C ARG A 53 0.95 -7.02 2.35
N GLU A 54 -0.24 -7.57 2.50
CA GLU A 54 -0.42 -9.01 2.70
C GLU A 54 -0.06 -9.83 1.44
N GLN A 55 -0.41 -9.33 0.25
CA GLN A 55 0.02 -9.95 -1.01
C GLN A 55 1.54 -9.94 -1.17
N MET A 56 2.21 -8.84 -0.82
CA MET A 56 3.67 -8.75 -0.86
C MET A 56 4.32 -9.75 0.10
N LYS A 57 3.87 -9.81 1.36
CA LYS A 57 4.37 -10.80 2.32
C LYS A 57 4.23 -12.22 1.79
N LYS A 58 3.06 -12.56 1.27
CA LYS A 58 2.80 -13.88 0.70
C LYS A 58 3.76 -14.19 -0.46
N GLY A 59 3.90 -13.28 -1.42
CA GLY A 59 4.81 -13.46 -2.55
C GLY A 59 6.27 -13.62 -2.13
N TYR A 60 6.74 -12.85 -1.14
CA TYR A 60 8.10 -13.02 -0.61
C TYR A 60 8.31 -14.37 0.07
N LEU A 61 7.33 -14.88 0.81
CA LEU A 61 7.41 -16.20 1.43
C LEU A 61 7.40 -17.32 0.39
N GLU A 62 6.55 -17.20 -0.64
CA GLU A 62 6.49 -18.16 -1.75
C GLU A 62 7.81 -18.22 -2.53
N MET A 63 8.44 -17.07 -2.75
CA MET A 63 9.70 -16.97 -3.49
C MET A 63 10.94 -17.13 -2.61
N ALA A 64 10.81 -17.28 -1.28
CA ALA A 64 11.93 -17.22 -0.35
C ALA A 64 13.07 -18.20 -0.70
N LYS A 65 12.72 -19.44 -1.06
CA LYS A 65 13.70 -20.47 -1.43
C LYS A 65 14.44 -20.13 -2.71
N LEU A 66 13.72 -19.67 -3.73
CA LEU A 66 14.30 -19.30 -5.03
C LEU A 66 15.19 -18.05 -4.87
N ASN A 67 14.69 -17.03 -4.20
CA ASN A 67 15.43 -15.80 -3.93
C ASN A 67 16.72 -16.07 -3.15
N LEU A 68 16.68 -16.99 -2.17
CA LEU A 68 17.87 -17.42 -1.44
C LEU A 68 18.88 -18.15 -2.33
N ALA A 69 18.41 -19.10 -3.16
CA ALA A 69 19.28 -19.83 -4.07
C ALA A 69 19.99 -18.89 -5.05
N LEU A 70 19.25 -17.96 -5.66
CA LEU A 70 19.82 -16.95 -6.55
C LEU A 70 20.83 -16.06 -5.82
N ALA A 71 20.52 -15.60 -4.60
CA ALA A 71 21.45 -14.77 -3.83
C ALA A 71 22.78 -15.49 -3.55
N ILE A 72 22.73 -16.79 -3.25
CA ILE A 72 23.93 -17.61 -3.05
C ILE A 72 24.72 -17.76 -4.35
N GLU A 73 24.06 -18.02 -5.48
CA GLU A 73 24.71 -18.13 -6.78
C GLU A 73 25.42 -16.83 -7.17
N TYR A 74 24.76 -15.67 -7.01
CA TYR A 74 25.37 -14.36 -7.28
C TYR A 74 26.54 -14.06 -6.36
N GLN A 75 26.43 -14.35 -5.06
CA GLN A 75 27.53 -14.15 -4.11
C GLN A 75 28.77 -14.96 -4.49
N HIS A 76 28.57 -16.20 -4.98
CA HIS A 76 29.67 -17.03 -5.43
C HIS A 76 30.39 -16.42 -6.64
N ILE A 77 29.63 -15.90 -7.61
CA ILE A 77 30.17 -15.23 -8.80
C ILE A 77 30.95 -13.97 -8.42
N GLU A 78 30.41 -13.12 -7.55
CA GLU A 78 31.08 -11.90 -7.08
C GLU A 78 32.42 -12.21 -6.39
N THR A 79 32.42 -13.23 -5.53
CA THR A 79 33.64 -13.65 -4.82
C THR A 79 34.72 -14.14 -5.79
N PHE A 80 34.32 -14.91 -6.81
CA PHE A 80 35.24 -15.40 -7.83
C PHE A 80 35.81 -14.27 -8.70
N SER A 81 34.96 -13.32 -9.13
CA SER A 81 35.40 -12.15 -9.91
C SER A 81 36.40 -11.31 -9.14
N LEU A 82 36.13 -11.03 -7.86
CA LEU A 82 37.03 -10.26 -7.02
C LEU A 82 38.38 -10.95 -6.82
N GLY A 83 38.38 -12.27 -6.62
CA GLY A 83 39.62 -13.05 -6.53
C GLY A 83 40.46 -12.99 -7.81
N TYR A 84 39.82 -13.01 -8.97
CA TYR A 84 40.50 -12.85 -10.26
C TYR A 84 41.08 -11.45 -10.45
N GLU A 85 40.33 -10.40 -10.11
CA GLU A 85 40.79 -9.01 -10.18
C GLU A 85 42.00 -8.76 -9.26
N LEU A 86 41.99 -9.30 -8.04
CA LEU A 86 43.12 -9.23 -7.11
C LEU A 86 44.35 -9.96 -7.65
N ALA A 87 44.18 -11.16 -8.21
CA ALA A 87 45.27 -11.93 -8.79
C ALA A 87 45.94 -11.20 -9.97
N ILE A 88 45.19 -10.39 -10.74
CA ILE A 88 45.75 -9.53 -11.78
C ILE A 88 46.46 -8.30 -11.19
N ALA A 89 45.94 -7.72 -10.10
CA ALA A 89 46.50 -6.51 -9.50
C ALA A 89 47.82 -6.76 -8.73
N GLU A 90 48.05 -7.98 -8.26
CA GLU A 90 49.25 -8.37 -7.49
C GLU A 90 50.39 -8.94 -8.36
N GLY A 91 50.16 -9.16 -9.67
CA GLY A 91 51.15 -9.68 -10.62
C GLY A 91 51.76 -8.60 -11.52
#